data_AF-A0A1M6L5F0-F1
#
_entry.id   AF-A0A1M6L5F0-F1
#
_cell.length_a   1.000
_cell.length_b   1.000
_cell.length_c   1.000
_cell.angle_alpha   90.00
_cell.angle_beta   90.00
_cell.angle_gamma   90.00
#
_symmetry.space_group_name_H-M   'P 1'
#
loop_
_entity.id
_entity.type
_entity.pdbx_description
1 polymer ?
#
loop_
_entity_poly.entity_id
_entity_poly.type
_entity_poly.pdbx_seq_one_letter_code
_entity_poly.pdbx_strand_id
1 'polypeptide(L)' 'MKKLPKFYYSRYMGGYNVYQREEPVNNVTTAKKIDRKQSEEEAKKLVYKLNGWKYEK' A
#
# COMPACT_ATOMS: atom_id res chain seq x y z
N MET A 1 0.09 17.93 10.10
CA MET A 1 0.65 16.58 9.91
C MET A 1 0.18 16.04 8.56
N LYS A 2 1.08 15.59 7.68
CA LYS A 2 0.68 14.91 6.43
C LYS A 2 0.04 13.58 6.79
N LYS A 3 -1.21 13.35 6.37
CA LYS A 3 -1.87 12.04 6.54
C LYS A 3 -1.10 11.00 5.74
N LEU A 4 -0.78 9.87 6.36
CA LEU A 4 -0.17 8.74 5.67
C LEU A 4 -1.18 8.15 4.66
N PRO A 5 -0.69 7.58 3.56
CA PRO A 5 -1.58 6.98 2.57
C PRO A 5 -2.33 5.77 3.12
N LYS A 6 -3.55 5.58 2.61
CA LYS A 6 -4.42 4.47 3.03
C LYS A 6 -3.90 3.14 2.51
N PHE A 7 -3.31 3.12 1.32
CA PHE A 7 -2.69 1.91 0.75
C PHE A 7 -1.22 2.13 0.47
N TYR A 8 -0.42 1.09 0.66
CA TYR A 8 1.02 1.09 0.37
C TYR A 8 1.48 -0.32 -0.01
N TYR A 9 2.67 -0.43 -0.61
CA TYR A 9 3.29 -1.72 -0.90
C TYR A 9 4.65 -1.83 -0.20
N SER A 10 5.08 -3.06 0.04
CA SER A 10 6.42 -3.36 0.58
C SER A 10 6.97 -4.64 -0.02
N ARG A 11 8.29 -4.66 -0.26
CA ARG A 11 8.99 -5.86 -0.75
C ARG A 11 8.95 -6.97 0.29
N TYR A 12 8.63 -8.19 -0.14
CA TYR A 12 8.57 -9.36 0.71
C TYR A 12 8.81 -10.65 -0.09
N MET A 13 9.81 -11.44 0.31
CA MET A 13 10.17 -12.75 -0.26
C MET A 13 10.11 -12.79 -1.79
N GLY A 14 10.79 -11.88 -2.49
CA GLY A 14 10.84 -11.86 -3.95
C GLY A 14 9.60 -11.30 -4.67
N GLY A 15 8.66 -10.71 -3.95
CA GLY A 15 7.56 -9.94 -4.54
C GLY A 15 7.24 -8.69 -3.73
N TYR A 16 6.08 -8.10 -3.98
CA TYR A 16 5.62 -6.87 -3.34
C TYR A 16 4.23 -7.11 -2.75
N ASN A 17 4.13 -7.17 -1.43
CA ASN A 17 2.84 -7.23 -0.75
C ASN A 17 2.21 -5.83 -0.75
N VAL A 18 0.91 -5.77 -0.99
CA VAL A 18 0.11 -4.55 -0.91
C VAL A 18 -0.73 -4.61 0.36
N TYR A 19 -0.72 -3.50 1.09
CA TYR A 19 -1.36 -3.37 2.39
C TYR A 19 -2.35 -2.20 2.39
N GLN A 20 -3.43 -2.39 3.14
CA GLN A 20 -4.34 -1.33 3.56
C GLN A 20 -4.05 -0.96 5.01
N ARG A 21 -3.77 0.30 5.27
CA ARG A 21 -3.65 0.86 6.60
C ARG A 21 -5.04 0.95 7.23
N GLU A 22 -5.16 0.45 8.45
CA GLU A 22 -6.38 0.56 9.24
C GLU A 22 -6.37 1.85 10.06
N GLU A 23 -7.53 2.27 10.53
CA GLU A 23 -7.60 3.40 11.44
C GLU A 23 -6.89 3.05 12.75
N PRO A 24 -6.06 3.96 13.28
CA PRO A 24 -5.32 3.68 14.49
C PRO A 24 -6.28 3.46 15.66
N VAL A 25 -6.12 2.35 16.36
CA VAL A 25 -6.82 2.08 17.62
C VAL A 25 -5.80 2.23 18.74
N ASN A 26 -6.06 3.09 19.72
CA ASN A 26 -5.16 3.37 20.85
C ASN A 26 -3.72 3.74 20.42
N ASN A 27 -3.58 4.60 19.40
CA ASN A 27 -2.29 5.01 18.79
C ASN A 27 -1.48 3.87 18.11
N VAL A 28 -2.05 2.68 17.98
CA VAL A 28 -1.43 1.58 17.23
C VAL A 28 -1.99 1.58 15.81
N THR A 29 -1.11 1.70 14.82
CA THR A 29 -1.51 1.58 13.41
C THR A 29 -1.23 0.16 12.92
N THR A 30 -2.28 -0.56 12.56
CA THR A 30 -2.17 -1.87 11.91
C THR A 30 -2.35 -1.74 10.39
N ALA A 31 -1.93 -2.78 9.68
CA ALA A 31 -2.13 -2.87 8.24
C ALA A 31 -2.52 -4.29 7.85
N LYS A 32 -3.55 -4.39 7.02
CA LYS A 32 -4.02 -5.66 6.48
C LYS A 32 -3.40 -5.88 5.10
N LYS A 33 -2.80 -7.04 4.86
CA LYS A 33 -2.37 -7.44 3.52
C LYS A 33 -3.61 -7.72 2.66
N ILE A 34 -3.66 -7.12 1.48
CA ILE A 34 -4.80 -7.23 0.55
C ILE A 34 -4.43 -7.88 -0.79
N ASP A 35 -3.16 -7.79 -1.21
CA ASP A 35 -2.70 -8.37 -2.48
C ASP A 35 -1.18 -8.64 -2.42
N ARG A 36 -0.66 -9.35 -3.42
CA ARG A 36 0.77 -9.51 -3.69
C ARG A 36 1.01 -9.45 -5.20
N LYS A 37 2.00 -8.65 -5.62
CA LYS A 37 2.48 -8.57 -6.99
C LYS A 37 3.89 -9.13 -7.13
N GLN A 38 4.24 -9.56 -8.33
CA GLN A 38 5.57 -10.06 -8.64
C GLN A 38 6.53 -8.90 -8.89
N SER A 39 6.09 -7.87 -9.63
CA SER A 39 6.89 -6.69 -9.92
C SER A 39 6.55 -5.49 -9.04
N GLU A 40 7.51 -4.57 -8.92
CA GLU A 40 7.28 -3.31 -8.22
C GLU A 40 6.32 -2.40 -8.99
N GLU A 41 6.44 -2.35 -10.32
CA GLU A 41 5.61 -1.48 -11.16
C GLU A 41 4.11 -1.83 -11.02
N GLU A 42 3.77 -3.12 -10.98
CA GLU A 42 2.40 -3.56 -10.73
C GLU A 42 1.89 -3.16 -9.34
N ALA A 43 2.73 -3.32 -8.31
CA ALA A 43 2.37 -2.93 -6.95
C ALA A 43 2.17 -1.41 -6.85
N LYS A 44 3.03 -0.63 -7.50
CA LYS A 44 2.95 0.83 -7.56
C LYS A 44 1.68 1.29 -8.27
N LYS A 45 1.38 0.76 -9.46
CA LYS A 45 0.14 1.06 -10.20
C LYS A 45 -1.10 0.74 -9.38
N LEU A 46 -1.11 -0.41 -8.70
CA LEU A 46 -2.22 -0.81 -7.85
C LEU A 46 -2.39 0.14 -6.66
N VAL A 47 -1.32 0.49 -5.95
CA VAL A 47 -1.37 1.44 -4.83
C VAL A 47 -1.84 2.82 -5.26
N TYR A 48 -1.39 3.31 -6.42
CA TYR A 48 -1.88 4.58 -6.96
C TYR A 48 -3.38 4.54 -7.26
N LYS A 49 -3.84 3.48 -7.94
CA LYS A 49 -5.27 3.25 -8.21
C LYS A 49 -6.09 3.21 -6.91
N LEU A 50 -5.64 2.47 -5.90
CA LEU A 50 -6.35 2.31 -4.62
C LEU A 50 -6.40 3.60 -3.79
N ASN A 51 -5.38 4.45 -3.88
CA ASN A 51 -5.40 5.76 -3.23
C ASN A 51 -6.06 6.86 -4.09
N GLY A 52 -6.53 6.55 -5.30
CA GLY A 52 -7.10 7.54 -6.22
C GLY A 52 -6.08 8.55 -6.75
N TRP A 53 -4.80 8.18 -6.77
CA TRP A 53 -3.72 9.04 -7.26
C TRP A 53 -3.53 8.88 -8.76
N LYS A 54 -3.16 9.98 -9.42
CA LYS A 54 -2.72 9.92 -10.82
C LYS A 54 -1.36 9.25 -10.89
N TYR A 55 -1.27 8.17 -11.66
CA TYR A 55 -0.03 7.47 -11.93
C TYR A 55 0.68 8.15 -13.10
N GLU A 56 1.67 8.98 -12.80
CA GLU A 56 2.58 9.54 -13.79
C GLU A 56 3.81 8.61 -13.84
N LYS A 57 4.00 7.95 -14.99
CA LYS A 57 5.05 6.95 -15.20
C LYS A 57 6.40 7.63 -15.42
#